data_AF-A0A973STI5-F1
#
_entry.id   AF-A0A973STI5-F1
#
_cell.length_a   1.000
_cell.length_b   1.000
_cell.length_c   1.000
_cell.angle_alpha   90.00
_cell.angle_beta   90.00
_cell.angle_gamma   90.00
#
_symmetry.space_group_name_H-M   'P 1'
#
loop_
_entity.id
_entity.type
_entity.pdbx_description
1 polymer ?
#
loop_
_entity_poly.entity_id
_entity_poly.type
_entity_poly.pdbx_seq_one_letter_code
_entity_poly.pdbx_strand_id
1 'polypeptide(L)'
;MRKSPPSQVPLEATHFLQLTAVDFSGIYAVHLAAKEERLKMTRLAMSLLSGPFLAAIALASAKVVDPQQLTTWERIPWYLFALVTAFGLLSVLPFLRLIEAVNAHARTARAINNFRLLYSSQLRDELDWTPNLPVDPRFPETYAPLAWPGINVLMLALVNSTYLTIGVTGLAKQVPNLPLLLLCILLVALVHYAVYYVRCNVTRRRRMPQNPYGFPHMET
;
A
#
# COMPACT_ATOMS: atom_id res chain seq x y z
N MET A 1 16.00 -51.82 -14.10
CA MET A 1 14.69 -51.27 -14.54
C MET A 1 14.80 -49.75 -14.64
N ARG A 2 14.95 -49.21 -15.85
CA ARG A 2 14.89 -47.76 -16.11
C ARG A 2 13.41 -47.35 -16.00
N LYS A 3 13.08 -46.43 -15.09
CA LYS A 3 11.79 -45.72 -15.12
C LYS A 3 11.77 -44.92 -16.42
N SER A 4 10.89 -45.30 -17.34
CA SER A 4 10.53 -44.47 -18.48
C SER A 4 9.98 -43.13 -17.96
N PRO A 5 10.32 -41.99 -18.59
CA PRO A 5 9.66 -40.73 -18.26
C PRO A 5 8.15 -40.88 -18.51
N PRO A 6 7.29 -40.18 -17.75
CA PRO A 6 5.86 -40.23 -18.00
C PRO A 6 5.60 -39.82 -19.46
N SER A 7 4.93 -40.69 -20.20
CA SER A 7 4.46 -40.41 -21.55
C SER A 7 3.61 -39.15 -21.50
N GLN A 8 4.13 -38.07 -22.08
CA GLN A 8 3.37 -36.84 -22.31
C GLN A 8 2.26 -37.17 -23.31
N VAL A 9 1.09 -37.54 -22.79
CA VAL A 9 -0.13 -37.49 -23.59
C VAL A 9 -0.30 -36.02 -23.97
N PRO A 10 -0.30 -35.65 -25.26
CA PRO A 10 -0.55 -34.28 -25.65
C PRO A 10 -1.95 -33.92 -25.15
N LEU A 11 -2.02 -33.02 -24.17
CA LEU A 11 -3.26 -32.36 -23.82
C LEU A 11 -3.75 -31.68 -25.11
N GLU A 12 -4.99 -31.97 -25.50
CA GLU A 12 -5.63 -31.29 -26.64
C GLU A 12 -5.49 -29.77 -26.42
N ALA A 13 -4.99 -29.03 -27.40
CA ALA A 13 -4.66 -27.60 -27.25
C ALA A 13 -5.83 -26.77 -26.70
N THR A 14 -7.07 -27.21 -26.99
CA THR A 14 -8.32 -26.69 -26.43
C THR A 14 -8.42 -26.83 -24.91
N HIS A 15 -8.08 -28.00 -24.35
CA HIS A 15 -8.06 -28.24 -22.90
C HIS A 15 -6.98 -27.42 -22.20
N PHE A 16 -5.81 -27.25 -22.83
CA PHE A 16 -4.76 -26.38 -22.34
C PHE A 16 -5.24 -24.91 -22.31
N LEU A 17 -5.79 -24.39 -23.40
CA LEU A 17 -6.33 -23.03 -23.45
C LEU A 17 -7.43 -22.78 -22.40
N GLN A 18 -8.28 -23.78 -22.12
CA GLN A 18 -9.29 -23.68 -21.07
C GLN A 18 -8.68 -23.61 -19.66
N LEU A 19 -7.71 -24.48 -19.35
CA LEU A 19 -7.05 -24.48 -18.04
C LEU A 19 -6.34 -23.15 -17.78
N THR A 20 -5.66 -22.64 -18.80
CA THR A 20 -4.89 -21.39 -18.73
C THR A 20 -5.82 -20.17 -18.62
N ALA A 21 -6.95 -20.17 -19.31
CA ALA A 21 -7.98 -19.15 -19.14
C ALA A 21 -8.56 -19.14 -17.70
N VAL A 22 -8.78 -20.32 -17.11
CA VAL A 22 -9.25 -20.45 -15.72
C VAL A 22 -8.22 -19.92 -14.74
N ASP A 23 -6.95 -20.29 -14.89
CA ASP A 23 -5.85 -19.80 -14.04
C ASP A 23 -5.68 -18.27 -14.16
N PHE A 24 -5.73 -17.73 -15.38
CA PHE A 24 -5.67 -16.28 -15.60
C PHE A 24 -6.83 -15.56 -14.92
N SER A 25 -8.05 -16.06 -15.10
CA SER A 25 -9.26 -15.51 -14.48
C SER A 25 -9.12 -15.48 -12.95
N GLY A 26 -8.61 -16.57 -12.36
CA GLY A 26 -8.33 -16.65 -10.93
C GLY A 26 -7.32 -15.60 -10.47
N ILE A 27 -6.16 -15.48 -11.12
CA ILE A 27 -5.13 -14.49 -10.76
C ILE A 27 -5.67 -13.07 -10.94
N TYR A 28 -6.44 -12.81 -12.00
CA TYR A 28 -7.02 -11.51 -12.30
C TYR A 28 -8.07 -11.10 -11.26
N ALA A 29 -8.94 -12.03 -10.84
CA ALA A 29 -9.91 -11.79 -9.78
C ALA A 29 -9.22 -11.42 -8.45
N VAL A 30 -8.13 -12.11 -8.10
CA VAL A 30 -7.34 -11.79 -6.91
C VAL A 30 -6.67 -10.42 -7.04
N HIS A 31 -6.21 -10.04 -8.23
CA HIS A 31 -5.65 -8.71 -8.48
C HIS A 31 -6.70 -7.59 -8.32
N LEU A 32 -7.91 -7.79 -8.85
CA LEU A 32 -9.03 -6.86 -8.68
C LEU A 32 -9.39 -6.71 -7.20
N ALA A 33 -9.52 -7.81 -6.47
CA ALA A 33 -9.79 -7.80 -5.03
C ALA A 33 -8.71 -7.02 -4.25
N ALA A 34 -7.43 -7.25 -4.55
CA ALA A 34 -6.33 -6.51 -3.94
C ALA A 34 -6.35 -5.00 -4.28
N LYS A 35 -6.75 -4.64 -5.50
CA LYS A 35 -6.92 -3.22 -5.89
C LYS A 35 -8.06 -2.56 -5.12
N GLU A 36 -9.19 -3.24 -4.98
CA GLU A 36 -10.32 -2.75 -4.19
C GLU A 36 -9.97 -2.60 -2.71
N GLU A 37 -9.31 -3.58 -2.12
CA GLU A 37 -8.86 -3.53 -0.73
C GLU A 37 -7.96 -2.31 -0.50
N ARG A 38 -6.99 -2.07 -1.39
CA ARG A 38 -6.13 -0.88 -1.33
C ARG A 38 -6.95 0.41 -1.32
N LEU A 39 -7.91 0.54 -2.24
CA LEU A 39 -8.77 1.74 -2.32
C LEU A 39 -9.64 1.92 -1.06
N LYS A 40 -10.21 0.84 -0.53
CA LYS A 40 -11.00 0.84 0.71
C LYS A 40 -10.13 1.30 1.90
N MET A 41 -8.91 0.79 2.03
CA MET A 41 -7.99 1.17 3.11
C MET A 41 -7.51 2.62 2.97
N THR A 42 -7.24 3.10 1.76
CA THR A 42 -6.92 4.53 1.53
C THR A 42 -8.09 5.42 1.93
N ARG A 43 -9.32 5.08 1.54
CA ARG A 43 -10.52 5.85 1.91
C ARG A 43 -10.71 5.87 3.42
N LEU A 44 -10.55 4.71 4.08
CA LEU A 44 -10.63 4.60 5.53
C LEU A 44 -9.59 5.49 6.22
N ALA A 45 -8.32 5.43 5.78
CA ALA A 45 -7.25 6.27 6.31
C ALA A 45 -7.58 7.76 6.16
N MET A 46 -8.01 8.20 4.98
CA MET A 46 -8.41 9.59 4.73
C MET A 46 -9.61 10.02 5.57
N SER A 47 -10.61 9.16 5.75
CA SER A 47 -11.77 9.44 6.60
C SER A 47 -11.40 9.56 8.07
N LEU A 48 -10.38 8.82 8.52
CA LEU A 48 -9.93 8.88 9.90
C LEU A 48 -9.17 10.18 10.18
N LEU A 49 -8.45 10.69 9.18
CA LEU A 49 -7.75 11.96 9.27
C LEU A 49 -8.72 13.14 9.44
N SER A 50 -9.93 13.09 8.89
CA SER A 50 -10.92 14.15 9.12
C SER A 50 -11.60 14.06 10.49
N GLY A 51 -11.47 12.93 11.20
CA GLY A 51 -12.12 12.66 12.48
C GLY A 51 -11.90 13.74 13.55
N PRO A 52 -10.64 14.13 13.86
CA PRO A 52 -10.36 15.18 14.83
C PRO A 52 -11.01 16.53 14.50
N PHE A 53 -11.06 16.90 13.23
CA PHE A 53 -11.69 18.14 12.79
C PHE A 53 -13.21 18.07 12.94
N LEU A 54 -13.83 16.97 12.54
CA LEU A 54 -15.28 16.76 12.71
C LEU A 54 -15.66 16.79 14.19
N ALA A 55 -14.87 16.16 15.06
CA ALA A 55 -15.08 16.19 16.49
C ALA A 55 -14.92 17.61 17.08
N ALA A 56 -13.89 18.35 16.67
CA ALA A 56 -13.69 19.73 17.11
C ALA A 56 -14.86 20.64 16.68
N ILE A 57 -15.33 20.51 15.43
CA ILE A 57 -16.49 21.24 14.92
C ILE A 57 -17.76 20.88 15.72
N ALA A 58 -17.98 19.60 16.00
CA ALA A 58 -19.13 19.15 16.79
C ALA A 58 -19.10 19.67 18.24
N LEU A 59 -17.92 19.71 18.86
CA LEU A 59 -17.75 20.22 20.22
C LEU A 59 -17.95 21.74 20.29
N ALA A 60 -17.44 22.46 19.28
CA ALA A 60 -17.66 23.90 19.16
C ALA A 60 -19.14 24.23 18.87
N SER A 61 -19.80 23.48 17.98
CA SER A 61 -21.21 23.69 17.65
C SER A 61 -22.14 23.37 18.83
N ALA A 62 -21.80 22.37 19.64
CA ALA A 62 -22.50 22.04 20.88
C ALA A 62 -22.20 23.02 22.04
N LYS A 63 -21.38 24.07 21.81
CA LYS A 63 -20.94 25.05 22.82
C LYS A 63 -20.21 24.41 24.01
N VAL A 64 -19.65 23.21 23.83
CA VAL A 64 -18.82 22.53 24.84
C VAL A 64 -17.43 23.18 24.90
N VAL A 65 -16.95 23.69 23.77
CA VAL A 65 -15.69 24.42 23.62
C VAL A 65 -16.02 25.86 23.20
N ASP A 66 -15.51 26.83 23.95
CA ASP A 66 -15.55 28.24 23.54
C ASP A 66 -14.42 28.49 22.51
N PRO A 67 -14.72 29.05 21.32
CA PRO A 67 -13.70 29.41 20.34
C PRO A 67 -12.56 30.27 20.91
N GLN A 68 -12.82 31.09 21.94
CA GLN A 68 -11.77 31.89 22.59
C GLN A 68 -10.71 31.05 23.28
N GLN A 69 -11.04 29.83 23.74
CA GLN A 69 -10.09 28.91 24.37
C GLN A 69 -9.10 28.32 23.35
N LEU A 70 -9.46 28.29 22.06
CA LEU A 70 -8.61 27.74 20.99
C LEU A 70 -7.52 28.72 20.52
N THR A 71 -7.55 29.96 20.99
CA THR A 71 -6.60 31.02 20.57
C THR A 71 -5.21 30.88 21.21
N THR A 72 -5.12 30.21 22.35
CA THR A 72 -3.88 30.08 23.12
C THR A 72 -3.71 28.66 23.59
N TRP A 73 -2.50 28.10 23.44
CA TRP A 73 -2.21 26.70 23.72
C TRP A 73 -2.62 26.26 25.13
N GLU A 74 -2.36 27.11 26.12
CA GLU A 74 -2.62 26.82 27.54
C GLU A 74 -4.10 26.76 27.88
N ARG A 75 -4.96 27.40 27.07
CA ARG A 75 -6.41 27.42 27.28
C ARG A 75 -7.14 26.28 26.58
N ILE A 76 -6.45 25.53 25.70
CA ILE A 76 -7.05 24.42 24.98
C ILE A 76 -7.41 23.31 25.98
N PRO A 77 -8.68 22.85 26.01
CA PRO A 77 -9.07 21.76 26.89
C PRO A 77 -8.30 20.46 26.61
N TRP A 78 -7.82 19.81 27.67
CA TRP A 78 -6.98 18.61 27.56
C TRP A 78 -7.63 17.46 26.77
N TYR A 79 -8.96 17.36 26.80
CA TYR A 79 -9.69 16.31 26.10
C TYR A 79 -9.61 16.46 24.57
N LEU A 80 -9.36 17.66 24.04
CA LEU A 80 -9.10 17.84 22.60
C LEU A 80 -7.76 17.25 22.21
N PHE A 81 -6.73 17.43 23.03
CA PHE A 81 -5.43 16.77 22.83
C PHE A 81 -5.53 15.25 22.97
N ALA A 82 -6.33 14.77 23.93
CA ALA A 82 -6.63 13.34 24.07
C ALA A 82 -7.30 12.77 22.80
N LEU A 83 -8.26 13.50 22.25
CA LEU A 83 -8.97 13.12 21.04
C LEU A 83 -8.04 13.06 19.83
N VAL A 84 -7.23 14.10 19.60
CA VAL A 84 -6.23 14.12 18.52
C VAL A 84 -5.25 12.95 18.65
N THR A 85 -4.78 12.67 19.88
CA THR A 85 -3.89 11.52 20.15
C THR A 85 -4.57 10.20 19.86
N ALA A 86 -5.82 10.02 20.29
CA ALA A 86 -6.59 8.80 20.08
C ALA A 86 -6.81 8.51 18.58
N PHE A 87 -7.18 9.53 17.80
CA PHE A 87 -7.31 9.39 16.35
C PHE A 87 -5.96 9.11 15.66
N GLY A 88 -4.87 9.75 16.11
CA GLY A 88 -3.52 9.44 15.63
C GLY A 88 -3.17 7.96 15.85
N LEU A 89 -3.36 7.46 17.08
CA LEU A 89 -3.13 6.04 17.41
C LEU A 89 -4.03 5.11 16.61
N LEU A 90 -5.31 5.43 16.48
CA LEU A 90 -6.27 4.61 15.75
C LEU A 90 -5.96 4.59 14.24
N SER A 91 -5.31 5.63 13.71
CA SER A 91 -4.86 5.69 12.31
C SER A 91 -3.68 4.79 11.98
N VAL A 92 -2.94 4.32 12.99
CA VAL A 92 -1.84 3.36 12.80
C VAL A 92 -2.34 2.03 12.23
N LEU A 93 -3.54 1.59 12.63
CA LEU A 93 -4.13 0.33 12.15
C LEU A 93 -4.46 0.35 10.64
N PRO A 94 -5.26 1.30 10.12
CA PRO A 94 -5.51 1.39 8.68
C PRO A 94 -4.23 1.70 7.90
N PHE A 95 -3.25 2.38 8.50
CA PHE A 95 -1.93 2.57 7.89
C PHE A 95 -1.21 1.23 7.68
N LEU A 96 -1.12 0.37 8.70
CA LEU A 96 -0.51 -0.96 8.54
C LEU A 96 -1.27 -1.84 7.53
N ARG A 97 -2.60 -1.81 7.55
CA ARG A 97 -3.43 -2.53 6.57
C ARG A 97 -3.25 -2.01 5.15
N LEU A 98 -3.06 -0.70 4.98
CA LEU A 98 -2.75 -0.12 3.67
C LEU A 98 -1.42 -0.65 3.13
N ILE A 99 -0.39 -0.77 3.98
CA ILE A 99 0.91 -1.35 3.58
C ILE A 99 0.73 -2.80 3.12
N GLU A 100 -0.06 -3.60 3.84
CA GLU A 100 -0.36 -4.98 3.46
C GLU A 100 -1.11 -5.06 2.13
N ALA A 101 -2.13 -4.23 1.93
CA ALA A 101 -2.91 -4.16 0.70
C ALA A 101 -2.05 -3.73 -0.51
N VAL A 102 -1.16 -2.76 -0.33
CA VAL A 102 -0.18 -2.33 -1.36
C VAL A 102 0.76 -3.49 -1.71
N ASN A 103 1.26 -4.21 -0.72
CA ASN A 103 2.13 -5.37 -0.94
C ASN A 103 1.39 -6.53 -1.61
N ALA A 104 0.13 -6.79 -1.24
CA ALA A 104 -0.73 -7.79 -1.89
C ALA A 104 -0.96 -7.44 -3.36
N HIS A 105 -1.31 -6.20 -3.65
CA HIS A 105 -1.48 -5.71 -5.02
C HIS A 105 -0.19 -5.83 -5.85
N ALA A 106 0.96 -5.48 -5.28
CA ALA A 106 2.24 -5.63 -5.97
C ALA A 106 2.62 -7.10 -6.24
N ARG A 107 2.23 -8.04 -5.37
CA ARG A 107 2.45 -9.48 -5.57
C ARG A 107 1.54 -10.05 -6.66
N THR A 108 0.26 -9.66 -6.69
CA THR A 108 -0.69 -10.16 -7.69
C THR A 108 -0.40 -9.58 -9.07
N ALA A 109 -0.01 -8.30 -9.13
CA ALA A 109 0.40 -7.66 -10.37
C ALA A 109 1.66 -8.35 -10.96
N ARG A 110 2.62 -8.75 -10.11
CA ARG A 110 3.75 -9.61 -10.52
C ARG A 110 3.30 -10.96 -11.06
N ALA A 111 2.37 -11.63 -10.38
CA ALA A 111 1.86 -12.92 -10.81
C ALA A 111 1.23 -12.84 -12.20
N ILE A 112 0.45 -11.80 -12.49
CA ILE A 112 -0.11 -11.54 -13.83
C ILE A 112 1.00 -11.36 -14.87
N ASN A 113 2.02 -10.57 -14.56
CA ASN A 113 3.11 -10.32 -15.50
C ASN A 113 3.94 -11.59 -15.78
N ASN A 114 4.21 -12.39 -14.76
CA ASN A 114 4.88 -13.69 -14.90
C ASN A 114 4.04 -14.68 -15.69
N PHE A 115 2.72 -14.70 -15.44
CA PHE A 115 1.78 -15.50 -16.22
C PHE A 115 1.91 -15.11 -17.70
N ARG A 116 1.79 -13.82 -18.03
CA ARG A 116 1.95 -13.32 -19.41
C ARG A 116 3.28 -13.73 -20.05
N LEU A 117 4.40 -13.63 -19.32
CA LEU A 117 5.72 -14.08 -19.80
C LEU A 117 5.75 -15.57 -20.17
N LEU A 118 5.17 -16.42 -19.31
CA LEU A 118 5.14 -17.86 -19.54
C LEU A 118 4.31 -18.19 -20.80
N TYR A 119 3.12 -17.60 -20.92
CA TYR A 119 2.26 -17.87 -22.08
C TYR A 119 2.75 -17.22 -23.36
N SER A 120 3.37 -16.03 -23.31
CA SER A 120 3.99 -15.47 -24.51
C SER A 120 5.14 -16.32 -25.04
N SER A 121 5.75 -17.18 -24.20
CA SER A 121 6.75 -18.15 -24.69
C SER A 121 6.12 -19.38 -25.33
N GLN A 122 5.04 -19.90 -24.75
CA GLN A 122 4.43 -21.16 -25.21
C GLN A 122 3.44 -20.95 -26.36
N LEU A 123 2.61 -19.90 -26.30
CA LEU A 123 1.57 -19.62 -27.29
C LEU A 123 2.09 -18.85 -28.51
N ARG A 124 3.27 -18.24 -28.43
CA ARG A 124 3.87 -17.57 -29.60
C ARG A 124 4.29 -18.60 -30.65
N ASP A 125 4.91 -19.69 -30.21
CA ASP A 125 5.41 -20.73 -31.11
C ASP A 125 4.27 -21.53 -31.75
N GLU A 126 3.11 -21.65 -31.10
CA GLU A 126 1.97 -22.43 -31.57
C GLU A 126 0.87 -21.60 -32.27
N LEU A 127 0.65 -20.34 -31.87
CA LEU A 127 -0.53 -19.56 -32.25
C LEU A 127 -0.22 -18.12 -32.69
N ASP A 128 1.05 -17.74 -32.82
CA ASP A 128 1.51 -16.37 -33.10
C ASP A 128 0.88 -15.32 -32.16
N TRP A 129 0.54 -15.76 -30.94
CA TRP A 129 -0.15 -14.93 -29.97
C TRP A 129 0.80 -13.91 -29.33
N THR A 130 0.35 -12.67 -29.21
CA THR A 130 1.08 -11.60 -28.53
C THR A 130 0.25 -10.98 -27.40
N PRO A 131 0.87 -10.65 -26.25
CA PRO A 131 0.17 -10.01 -25.15
C PRO A 131 -0.28 -8.59 -25.56
N ASN A 132 -1.53 -8.27 -25.25
CA ASN A 132 -2.13 -6.95 -25.50
C ASN A 132 -1.59 -5.80 -24.62
N LEU A 133 -0.75 -6.13 -23.64
CA LEU A 133 -0.13 -5.19 -22.72
C LEU A 133 1.37 -5.47 -22.66
N PRO A 134 2.21 -4.43 -22.52
CA PRO A 134 3.65 -4.61 -22.43
C PRO A 134 4.00 -5.52 -21.25
N VAL A 135 4.96 -6.40 -21.50
CA VAL A 135 5.44 -7.36 -20.51
C VAL A 135 6.81 -6.89 -20.04
N ASP A 136 6.89 -6.49 -18.78
CA ASP A 136 8.12 -5.94 -18.20
C ASP A 136 8.71 -6.94 -17.18
N PRO A 137 9.85 -7.60 -17.46
CA PRO A 137 10.51 -8.51 -16.53
C PRO A 137 10.96 -7.86 -15.22
N ARG A 138 11.10 -6.53 -15.19
CA ARG A 138 11.46 -5.76 -13.99
C ARG A 138 10.22 -5.34 -13.20
N PHE A 139 9.02 -5.61 -13.70
CA PHE A 139 7.80 -5.29 -12.98
C PHE A 139 7.76 -6.08 -11.64
N PRO A 140 7.59 -5.38 -10.48
CA PRO A 140 6.99 -4.07 -10.31
C PRO A 140 8.01 -3.06 -9.77
N GLU A 141 9.17 -2.88 -10.40
CA GLU A 141 10.10 -1.80 -10.00
C GLU A 141 9.47 -0.41 -10.14
N THR A 142 8.45 -0.26 -10.99
CA THR A 142 7.54 0.90 -11.10
C THR A 142 6.71 1.16 -9.83
N TYR A 143 6.64 0.19 -8.89
CA TYR A 143 6.05 0.37 -7.55
C TYR A 143 7.12 0.67 -6.49
N ALA A 144 8.22 1.32 -6.88
CA ALA A 144 9.24 1.79 -5.96
C ALA A 144 8.63 2.62 -4.80
N PRO A 145 9.30 2.70 -3.64
CA PRO A 145 8.83 3.50 -2.50
C PRO A 145 8.61 5.00 -2.79
N LEU A 146 9.14 5.50 -3.92
CA LEU A 146 8.97 6.88 -4.40
C LEU A 146 7.88 7.02 -5.48
N ALA A 147 7.25 5.92 -5.90
CA ALA A 147 6.08 5.98 -6.76
C ALA A 147 4.85 6.49 -5.99
N TRP A 148 3.79 6.85 -6.71
CA TRP A 148 2.52 7.36 -6.14
C TRP A 148 2.01 6.64 -4.87
N PRO A 149 2.04 5.29 -4.77
CA PRO A 149 1.65 4.59 -3.55
C PRO A 149 2.51 4.97 -2.33
N GLY A 150 3.82 5.14 -2.51
CA GLY A 150 4.72 5.55 -1.44
C GLY A 150 4.58 7.02 -1.04
N ILE A 151 4.27 7.91 -2.00
CA ILE A 151 3.92 9.30 -1.71
C ILE A 151 2.67 9.37 -0.82
N ASN A 152 1.63 8.60 -1.12
CA ASN A 152 0.42 8.54 -0.30
C ASN A 152 0.73 8.05 1.12
N VAL A 153 1.59 7.03 1.25
CA VAL A 153 2.03 6.54 2.57
C VAL A 153 2.83 7.59 3.32
N LEU A 154 3.71 8.34 2.66
CA LEU A 154 4.49 9.43 3.27
C LEU A 154 3.59 10.55 3.78
N MET A 155 2.60 10.97 2.98
CA MET A 155 1.62 11.97 3.37
C MET A 155 0.81 11.53 4.59
N LEU A 156 0.31 10.29 4.60
CA LEU A 156 -0.41 9.72 5.74
C LEU A 156 0.48 9.64 7.00
N ALA A 157 1.74 9.21 6.84
CA ALA A 157 2.71 9.16 7.93
C ALA A 157 2.96 10.54 8.53
N LEU A 158 3.10 11.58 7.70
CA LEU A 158 3.34 12.94 8.15
C LEU A 158 2.15 13.54 8.90
N VAL A 159 0.93 13.35 8.38
CA VAL A 159 -0.29 13.82 9.07
C VAL A 159 -0.48 13.08 10.39
N ASN A 160 -0.30 11.76 10.41
CA ASN A 160 -0.41 10.99 11.65
C ASN A 160 0.65 11.41 12.68
N SER A 161 1.88 11.62 12.24
CA SER A 161 2.98 12.08 13.10
C SER A 161 2.68 13.45 13.69
N THR A 162 2.04 14.32 12.92
CA THR A 162 1.55 15.62 13.39
C THR A 162 0.51 15.46 14.50
N TYR A 163 -0.50 14.60 14.30
CA TYR A 163 -1.52 14.35 15.32
C TYR A 163 -0.95 13.77 16.60
N LEU A 164 -0.12 12.73 16.49
CA LEU A 164 0.51 12.11 17.65
C LEU A 164 1.40 13.11 18.41
N THR A 165 2.22 13.87 17.70
CA THR A 165 3.14 14.83 18.34
C THR A 165 2.37 15.95 19.02
N ILE A 166 1.45 16.62 18.31
CA ILE A 166 0.64 17.72 18.87
C ILE A 166 -0.19 17.23 20.06
N GLY A 167 -0.86 16.09 19.90
CA GLY A 167 -1.70 15.50 20.94
C GLY A 167 -0.89 15.16 22.20
N VAL A 168 0.26 14.49 22.05
CA VAL A 168 1.12 14.12 23.18
C VAL A 168 1.74 15.36 23.85
N THR A 169 2.22 16.34 23.07
CA THR A 169 2.76 17.59 23.63
C THR A 169 1.70 18.33 24.45
N GLY A 170 0.46 18.39 23.95
CA GLY A 170 -0.65 19.03 24.65
C GLY A 170 -1.07 18.30 25.92
N LEU A 171 -1.13 16.96 25.87
CA LEU A 171 -1.40 16.12 27.05
C LEU A 171 -0.31 16.26 28.12
N ALA A 172 0.95 16.40 27.70
CA ALA A 172 2.09 16.64 28.59
C ALA A 172 2.12 18.06 29.15
N LYS A 173 1.18 18.94 28.76
CA LYS A 173 1.12 20.36 29.14
C LYS A 173 2.42 21.12 28.84
N GLN A 174 3.16 20.69 27.81
CA GLN A 174 4.38 21.36 27.41
C GLN A 174 4.04 22.57 26.53
N VAL A 175 4.80 23.65 26.71
CA VAL A 175 4.72 24.82 25.82
C VAL A 175 5.27 24.43 24.44
N PRO A 176 4.53 24.70 23.35
CA PRO A 176 4.92 24.25 22.02
C PRO A 176 6.17 25.01 21.56
N ASN A 177 7.28 24.29 21.49
CA ASN A 177 8.51 24.79 20.88
C ASN A 177 8.55 24.34 19.42
N LEU A 178 8.39 25.28 18.48
CA LEU A 178 8.26 25.00 17.04
C LEU A 178 9.35 24.08 16.47
N PRO A 179 10.66 24.37 16.63
CA PRO A 179 11.72 23.50 16.13
C PRO A 179 11.68 22.09 16.76
N LEU A 180 11.35 21.98 18.05
CA LEU A 180 11.24 20.68 18.72
C LEU A 180 10.05 19.89 18.16
N LEU A 181 8.90 20.54 17.96
CA LEU A 181 7.71 19.92 17.36
C LEU A 181 8.01 19.41 15.95
N LEU A 182 8.64 20.23 15.10
CA LEU A 182 9.00 19.82 13.74
C LEU A 182 9.98 18.63 13.74
N LEU A 183 10.97 18.65 14.64
CA LEU A 183 11.91 17.53 14.79
C LEU A 183 11.19 16.25 15.23
N CYS A 184 10.31 16.33 16.22
CA CYS A 184 9.53 15.18 16.68
C CYS A 184 8.61 14.64 15.59
N ILE A 185 7.91 15.51 14.85
CA ILE A 185 7.07 15.11 13.71
C ILE A 185 7.91 14.39 12.65
N LEU A 186 9.09 14.93 12.32
CA LEU A 186 9.99 14.31 11.36
C LEU A 186 10.46 12.93 11.84
N LEU A 187 10.89 12.81 13.10
CA LEU A 187 11.34 11.54 13.67
C LEU A 187 10.23 10.48 13.65
N VAL A 188 9.02 10.83 14.08
CA VAL A 188 7.88 9.90 14.06
C VAL A 188 7.49 9.54 12.63
N ALA A 189 7.54 10.48 11.69
CA ALA A 189 7.26 10.22 10.28
C ALA A 189 8.30 9.29 9.65
N LEU A 190 9.59 9.48 10.00
CA LEU A 190 10.67 8.60 9.58
C LEU A 190 10.50 7.18 10.13
N VAL A 191 10.03 7.02 11.38
CA VAL A 191 9.72 5.69 11.93
C VAL A 191 8.60 5.02 11.13
N HIS A 192 7.50 5.72 10.84
CA HIS A 192 6.42 5.18 10.01
C HIS A 192 6.90 4.80 8.62
N TYR A 193 7.71 5.66 7.99
CA TYR A 193 8.28 5.40 6.68
C TYR A 193 9.29 4.23 6.71
N ALA A 194 10.09 4.10 7.75
CA ALA A 194 11.02 2.98 7.93
C ALA A 194 10.25 1.65 8.03
N VAL A 195 9.15 1.61 8.78
CA VAL A 195 8.27 0.43 8.86
C VAL A 195 7.74 0.06 7.47
N TYR A 196 7.24 1.04 6.70
CA TYR A 196 6.81 0.83 5.32
C TYR A 196 7.94 0.29 4.44
N TYR A 197 9.10 0.95 4.48
CA TYR A 197 10.27 0.60 3.68
C TYR A 197 10.74 -0.83 3.94
N VAL A 198 10.86 -1.23 5.22
CA VAL A 198 11.25 -2.59 5.60
C VAL A 198 10.25 -3.61 5.08
N ARG A 199 8.95 -3.39 5.29
CA ARG A 199 7.88 -4.31 4.85
C ARG A 199 7.84 -4.46 3.32
N CYS A 200 7.95 -3.34 2.59
CA CYS A 200 7.96 -3.37 1.12
C CYS A 200 9.24 -4.01 0.57
N ASN A 201 10.41 -3.73 1.15
CA ASN A 201 11.67 -4.33 0.70
C ASN A 201 11.77 -5.83 0.95
N VAL A 202 11.25 -6.33 2.08
CA VAL A 202 11.15 -7.79 2.30
C VAL A 202 10.32 -8.44 1.18
N THR A 203 9.28 -7.75 0.72
CA THR A 203 8.42 -8.21 -0.38
C THR A 203 9.09 -8.07 -1.76
N ARG A 204 10.00 -7.11 -1.93
CA ARG A 204 10.79 -6.90 -3.16
C ARG A 204 11.96 -7.88 -3.29
N ARG A 205 12.63 -8.22 -2.18
CA ARG A 205 13.81 -9.11 -2.16
C ARG A 205 13.49 -10.58 -2.42
N ARG A 206 12.22 -10.99 -2.41
CA ARG A 206 11.79 -12.29 -2.98
C ARG A 206 11.91 -12.22 -4.51
N ARG A 207 13.15 -12.24 -5.01
CA ARG A 207 13.49 -12.40 -6.43
C ARG A 207 13.10 -13.83 -6.84
N MET A 208 12.31 -13.96 -7.90
CA MET A 208 12.24 -15.19 -8.70
C MET A 208 13.41 -15.16 -9.72
N PRO A 209 13.83 -16.34 -10.23
CA PRO A 209 15.12 -16.51 -10.93
C PRO A 209 15.24 -15.60 -12.16
N GLN A 210 16.49 -15.23 -12.49
CA GLN A 210 16.87 -14.48 -13.68
C GLN A 210 16.07 -14.99 -14.89
N ASN A 211 15.45 -14.06 -15.65
CA ASN A 211 14.66 -14.28 -16.86
C ASN A 211 15.21 -15.47 -17.67
N PRO A 212 14.69 -16.70 -17.47
CA PRO A 212 15.30 -17.87 -18.07
C PRO A 212 14.88 -18.01 -19.55
N TYR A 213 14.02 -17.12 -20.04
CA TYR A 213 13.37 -17.20 -21.34
C TYR A 213 13.87 -16.15 -22.36
N GLY A 214 14.85 -15.30 -21.99
CA GLY A 214 15.58 -14.46 -22.95
C GLY A 214 14.75 -13.39 -23.68
N PHE A 215 13.54 -13.04 -23.21
CA PHE A 215 12.70 -12.04 -23.89
C PHE A 215 13.39 -10.67 -24.00
N PRO A 216 13.39 -10.04 -25.19
CA PRO A 216 13.89 -8.69 -25.36
C PRO A 216 12.99 -7.70 -24.60
N HIS A 217 13.61 -6.74 -23.92
CA HIS A 217 12.92 -5.66 -23.23
C HIS A 217 12.21 -4.79 -24.27
N MET A 218 10.90 -4.89 -24.40
CA MET A 218 10.11 -3.92 -25.16
C MET A 218 9.56 -2.88 -24.20
N GLU A 219 10.36 -1.83 -23.96
CA GLU A 219 9.85 -0.53 -23.52
C GLU A 219 9.45 0.24 -24.79
N THR A 220 8.15 0.45 -25.01
CA THR A 220 7.63 1.46 -25.95
C THR A 220 6.82 2.48 -25.18
#